data_AF-A0A3D8YJ26-F1
#
_entry.id   AF-A0A3D8YJ26-F1
#
_cell.length_a   1.000
_cell.length_b   1.000
_cell.length_c   1.000
_cell.angle_alpha   90.00
_cell.angle_beta   90.00
_cell.angle_gamma   90.00
#
_symmetry.space_group_name_H-M   'P 1'
#
loop_
_entity.id
_entity.type
_entity.pdbx_description
1 polymer ?
#
loop_
_entity_poly.entity_id
_entity_poly.type
_entity_poly.pdbx_seq_one_letter_code
_entity_poly.pdbx_strand_id
1 'polypeptide(L)' 'MLDNKTILITGGTGSFGKRFARKVLDTTNAKKIIVYSRDELKQSEMAMEFNDPRMRFFIGDVRDLE' A
#
# COMPACT_ATOMS: atom_id res chain seq x y z
N MET A 1 5.99 0.29 17.06
CA MET A 1 6.43 -0.98 16.42
C MET A 1 6.58 -0.88 14.89
N LEU A 2 5.85 0.00 14.21
CA LEU A 2 5.99 0.26 12.75
C LEU A 2 6.47 1.68 12.43
N ASP A 3 6.74 2.49 13.44
CA ASP A 3 7.20 3.86 13.27
C ASP A 3 8.55 3.91 12.56
N ASN A 4 8.67 4.86 11.63
CA ASN A 4 9.83 5.06 10.77
C ASN A 4 10.22 3.82 9.91
N LYS A 5 9.34 2.83 9.76
CA LYS A 5 9.56 1.66 8.89
C LYS A 5 9.01 1.89 7.49
N THR A 6 9.59 1.19 6.52
CA THR A 6 9.05 1.05 5.17
C THR A 6 8.29 -0.27 5.11
N ILE A 7 7.04 -0.24 4.67
CA ILE A 7 6.13 -1.39 4.69
C ILE A 7 5.72 -1.71 3.25
N LEU A 8 5.89 -2.96 2.83
CA LEU A 8 5.41 -3.46 1.54
C LEU A 8 4.14 -4.30 1.76
N ILE A 9 3.11 -4.02 0.97
CA ILE A 9 1.83 -4.74 0.99
C ILE A 9 1.58 -5.29 -0.42
N THR A 10 1.85 -6.58 -0.60
CA THR A 10 1.50 -7.32 -1.82
C THR A 10 0.00 -7.64 -1.85
N GLY A 11 -0.64 -7.50 -3.01
CA GLY A 11 -2.10 -7.59 -3.09
C GLY A 11 -2.80 -6.50 -2.28
N GLY A 12 -2.13 -5.35 -2.05
CA GLY A 12 -2.58 -4.32 -1.11
C GLY A 12 -3.89 -3.62 -1.51
N THR A 13 -4.32 -3.76 -2.77
CA THR A 13 -5.63 -3.26 -3.24
C THR A 13 -6.82 -4.12 -2.79
N GLY A 14 -6.58 -5.29 -2.21
CA GLY A 14 -7.63 -6.12 -1.61
C GLY A 14 -8.25 -5.49 -0.35
N SER A 15 -9.39 -6.04 0.08
CA SER A 15 -10.15 -5.54 1.25
C SER A 15 -9.31 -5.47 2.53
N PHE A 16 -8.52 -6.51 2.80
CA PHE A 16 -7.61 -6.53 3.94
C PHE A 16 -6.48 -5.51 3.80
N GLY A 17 -5.80 -5.50 2.65
CA GLY A 17 -4.68 -4.60 2.38
C GLY A 17 -5.07 -3.13 2.53
N LYS A 18 -6.26 -2.77 2.05
CA LYS A 18 -6.85 -1.44 2.20
C LYS A 18 -7.07 -1.07 3.67
N ARG A 19 -7.73 -1.93 4.44
CA ARG A 19 -7.97 -1.70 5.88
C ARG A 19 -6.67 -1.65 6.68
N PHE A 20 -5.72 -2.51 6.37
CA PHE A 20 -4.41 -2.53 7.01
C PHE A 20 -3.63 -1.24 6.72
N ALA A 21 -3.56 -0.81 5.46
CA ALA A 21 -2.92 0.46 5.08
C ALA A 21 -3.53 1.64 5.85
N ARG A 22 -4.87 1.72 5.94
CA ARG A 22 -5.53 2.76 6.75
C ARG A 22 -5.13 2.71 8.21
N LYS A 23 -5.21 1.53 8.83
CA LYS A 23 -4.84 1.36 10.23
C LYS A 23 -3.40 1.82 10.49
N VAL A 24 -2.46 1.44 9.62
CA VAL A 24 -1.05 1.85 9.73
C VAL A 24 -0.89 3.37 9.59
N LEU A 25 -1.55 3.99 8.62
CA LEU A 25 -1.50 5.44 8.42
C LEU A 25 -2.05 6.21 9.62
N ASP A 26 -3.11 5.69 10.24
CA ASP A 26 -3.82 6.34 11.35
C ASP A 26 -3.11 6.15 12.70
N THR A 27 -2.48 4.99 12.93
CA THR A 27 -1.95 4.64 14.27
C THR A 27 -0.44 4.67 14.39
N THR A 28 0.29 4.91 13.29
CA THR A 28 1.76 4.84 13.29
C THR A 28 2.37 5.93 12.43
N ASN A 29 3.60 6.34 12.75
CA ASN A 29 4.39 7.24 11.93
C ASN A 29 5.28 6.45 10.96
N ALA A 30 4.68 5.57 10.14
CA ALA A 30 5.40 4.81 9.14
C ALA A 30 6.13 5.74 8.16
N LYS A 31 7.36 5.40 7.79
CA LYS A 31 8.16 6.20 6.84
C LYS A 31 7.60 6.14 5.43
N LYS A 32 7.13 4.96 5.01
CA LYS A 32 6.61 4.70 3.66
C LYS A 32 5.72 3.45 3.66
N ILE A 33 4.61 3.49 2.94
CA ILE A 33 3.77 2.33 2.65
C ILE A 33 3.77 2.11 1.14
N ILE A 34 4.14 0.91 0.72
CA ILE A 34 4.27 0.51 -0.67
C ILE A 34 3.16 -0.50 -0.96
N VAL A 35 2.23 -0.15 -1.83
CA VAL A 35 1.20 -1.05 -2.35
C VAL A 35 1.70 -1.65 -3.64
N TYR A 36 1.75 -2.98 -3.70
CA TYR A 36 2.17 -3.74 -4.88
C TYR A 36 1.01 -4.64 -5.34
N SER A 37 0.55 -4.43 -6.56
CA SER A 37 -0.60 -5.16 -7.13
C SER A 37 -0.59 -5.10 -8.66
N ARG A 38 -1.40 -5.95 -9.30
CA ARG A 38 -1.53 -6.02 -10.77
C ARG A 38 -2.60 -5.10 -11.34
N ASP A 39 -3.57 -4.73 -10.52
CA ASP A 39 -4.78 -4.04 -10.95
C ASP A 39 -4.59 -2.53 -10.84
N GLU A 40 -4.36 -1.87 -11.98
CA GLU A 40 -4.11 -0.43 -12.07
C GLU A 40 -5.31 0.41 -11.61
N LEU A 41 -6.52 -0.01 -11.98
CA LEU A 41 -7.75 0.70 -11.64
C LEU A 41 -7.92 0.76 -10.12
N LYS A 42 -7.82 -0.40 -9.44
CA LYS A 42 -7.92 -0.44 -7.98
C LYS A 42 -6.80 0.32 -7.28
N GLN A 43 -5.60 0.37 -7.86
CA GLN A 43 -4.51 1.19 -7.32
C GLN A 43 -4.83 2.68 -7.46
N SER A 44 -5.35 3.11 -8.60
CA SER A 44 -5.76 4.51 -8.84
C SER A 44 -6.86 4.94 -7.87
N GLU A 45 -7.91 4.12 -7.71
CA GLU A 45 -8.97 4.33 -6.73
C GLU A 45 -8.44 4.46 -5.30
N MET A 46 -7.53 3.56 -4.92
CA MET A 46 -6.88 3.59 -3.61
C MET A 46 -6.04 4.85 -3.44
N ALA A 47 -5.27 5.26 -4.45
CA ALA A 47 -4.45 6.46 -4.40
C ALA A 47 -5.29 7.72 -4.19
N MET A 48 -6.41 7.84 -4.92
CA MET A 48 -7.36 8.94 -4.76
C MET A 48 -8.00 8.95 -3.36
N GLU A 49 -8.34 7.77 -2.82
CA GLU A 49 -8.99 7.68 -1.51
C GLU A 49 -8.04 8.01 -0.34
N PHE A 50 -6.79 7.55 -0.38
CA PHE A 50 -5.87 7.75 0.73
C PHE A 50 -5.17 9.10 0.71
N ASN A 51 -4.84 9.63 -0.48
CA ASN A 51 -4.15 10.91 -0.69
C ASN A 51 -3.10 11.26 0.40
N ASP A 52 -2.23 10.31 0.75
CA ASP A 52 -1.22 10.46 1.80
C ASP A 52 0.20 10.41 1.18
N PRO A 53 1.08 11.37 1.49
CA PRO A 53 2.42 11.45 0.89
C PRO A 53 3.32 10.27 1.23
N ARG A 54 3.00 9.48 2.27
CA ARG A 54 3.74 8.27 2.67
C ARG A 54 3.44 7.09 1.77
N MET A 55 2.37 7.13 0.98
CA MET A 55 1.96 6.03 0.12
C MET A 55 2.66 6.03 -1.23
N ARG A 56 3.01 4.84 -1.71
CA ARG A 56 3.56 4.58 -3.04
C ARG A 56 2.86 3.35 -3.63
N PHE A 57 2.70 3.37 -4.95
CA PHE A 57 1.92 2.40 -5.72
C PHE A 57 2.84 1.85 -6.81
N PHE A 58 2.93 0.53 -6.89
CA PHE A 58 3.74 -0.17 -7.88
C PHE A 58 2.89 -1.25 -8.54
N ILE A 59 2.96 -1.28 -9.87
CA ILE A 59 2.33 -2.32 -10.67
C ILE A 59 3.31 -3.48 -10.79
N GLY A 60 2.80 -4.70 -10.57
CA GLY A 60 3.54 -5.93 -10.83
C GLY A 60 2.84 -7.17 -10.28
N ASP A 61 3.30 -8.35 -10.72
CA ASP A 61 2.81 -9.65 -10.27
C ASP A 61 3.82 -10.29 -9.31
N VAL A 62 3.33 -10.78 -8.16
CA VAL A 62 4.14 -11.54 -7.19
C VAL A 62 4.64 -12.88 -7.74
N ARG A 63 4.12 -13.31 -8.90
CA ARG A 63 4.53 -14.51 -9.62
C ARG A 63 5.74 -14.29 -10.52
N ASP A 64 6.08 -13.03 -10.80
CA ASP A 64 7.25 -12.68 -11.60
C ASP A 64 8.50 -12.85 -10.71
N LEU A 65 9.45 -13.66 -11.17
CA LEU A 65 10.68 -14.02 -10.43
C LEU A 65 11.92 -13.23 -10.88
N GLU A 66 11.74 -12.29 -11.81
CA GLU A 66 12.81 -11.39 -12.27
C GLU A 66 13.30 -10.44 -11.19
#